data_AF-A0A7H4M4E0-F1
#
_entry.id   AF-A0A7H4M4E0-F1
#
_cell.length_a   1.000
_cell.length_b   1.000
_cell.length_c   1.000
_cell.angle_alpha   90.00
_cell.angle_beta   90.00
_cell.angle_gamma   90.00
#
_symmetry.space_group_name_H-M   'P 1'
#
loop_
_entity.id
_entity.type
_entity.pdbx_description
1 polymer ?
#
loop_
_entity_poly.entity_id
_entity_poly.type
_entity_poly.pdbx_seq_one_letter_code
_entity_poly.pdbx_strand_id
1 'polypeptide(L)'
;MSARPSWRRKLDAVVEDCVNAVGVDLNTASVPLLTRVAGLTRMMAQNIVSWRDENGQFQNRQQLLKVSRLGPKAFEQCAGFLRINHGDNPLDASTVHPEAYPVVERILAATQQALKDLMGNSSELRHLKAADFTDEKFGVPTVTDIIKELEKPGRDPRPEFKTAQFADGVETMNDLLPGMILEGAVTNVHQLRRVR
;
A
#
# COMPACT_ATOMS: atom_id res chain seq x y z
N MET A 1 10.89 -27.67 26.21
CA MET A 1 9.57 -27.51 25.56
C MET A 1 9.64 -26.36 24.57
N SER A 2 9.82 -26.67 23.28
CA SER A 2 9.88 -25.67 22.21
C SER A 2 8.46 -25.17 21.91
N ALA A 3 8.13 -23.96 22.35
CA ALA A 3 6.86 -23.33 22.04
C ALA A 3 6.78 -23.09 20.52
N ARG A 4 6.06 -23.96 19.80
CA ARG A 4 5.75 -23.74 18.39
C ARG A 4 4.99 -22.42 18.29
N PRO A 5 5.42 -21.44 17.47
CA PRO A 5 4.66 -20.20 17.32
C PRO A 5 3.24 -20.55 16.88
N SER A 6 2.25 -20.06 17.63
CA SER A 6 0.84 -20.35 17.37
C SER A 6 0.48 -19.87 15.97
N TRP A 7 -0.33 -20.65 15.23
CA TRP A 7 -0.77 -20.33 13.86
C TRP A 7 -1.32 -18.91 13.70
N ARG A 8 -1.94 -18.38 14.76
CA ARG A 8 -2.40 -16.99 14.85
C ARG A 8 -1.28 -15.98 14.59
N ARG A 9 -0.12 -16.15 15.23
CA ARG A 9 1.03 -15.25 15.03
C ARG A 9 1.55 -15.27 13.59
N LYS A 10 1.53 -16.43 12.94
CA LYS A 10 1.95 -16.53 11.53
C LYS A 10 0.96 -15.84 10.60
N LEU A 11 -0.34 -15.99 10.85
CA LEU A 11 -1.38 -15.30 10.07
C LEU A 11 -1.32 -13.79 10.29
N ASP A 12 -1.12 -13.35 11.53
CA ASP A 12 -0.97 -11.92 11.84
C ASP A 12 0.23 -11.32 11.10
N ALA A 13 1.38 -12.02 11.06
CA ALA A 13 2.55 -11.57 10.32
C ALA A 13 2.29 -11.46 8.80
N VAL A 14 1.63 -12.44 8.19
CA VAL A 14 1.29 -12.38 6.76
C VAL A 14 0.34 -11.21 6.46
N VAL A 15 -0.62 -10.94 7.35
CA VAL A 15 -1.52 -9.79 7.20
C VAL A 15 -0.76 -8.47 7.30
N GLU A 16 0.16 -8.35 8.25
CA GLU A 16 1.04 -7.17 8.39
C GLU A 16 1.90 -6.97 7.13
N ASP A 17 2.53 -8.02 6.63
CA ASP A 17 3.36 -7.98 5.42
C ASP A 17 2.55 -7.52 4.20
N CYS A 18 1.35 -8.05 4.01
CA CYS A 18 0.47 -7.64 2.91
C CYS A 18 0.02 -6.18 3.03
N VAL A 19 -0.35 -5.74 4.23
CA VAL A 19 -0.80 -4.35 4.45
C VAL A 19 0.35 -3.37 4.24
N ASN A 20 1.54 -3.67 4.76
CA ASN A 20 2.72 -2.83 4.60
C ASN A 20 3.21 -2.80 3.15
N ALA A 21 3.11 -3.90 2.40
CA ALA A 21 3.48 -3.93 0.98
C ALA A 21 2.56 -3.06 0.11
N VAL A 22 1.25 -3.04 0.39
CA VAL A 22 0.30 -2.20 -0.37
C VAL A 22 0.34 -0.75 0.08
N GLY A 23 0.64 -0.48 1.35
CA GLY A 23 0.50 0.84 1.95
C GLY A 23 -0.96 1.19 2.22
N VAL A 24 -1.16 2.15 3.13
CA VAL A 24 -2.48 2.49 3.66
C VAL A 24 -2.70 4.00 3.54
N ASP A 25 -3.79 4.41 2.90
CA ASP A 25 -4.17 5.83 2.85
C ASP A 25 -4.68 6.29 4.22
N LEU A 26 -3.95 7.24 4.81
CA LEU A 26 -4.18 7.75 6.15
C LEU A 26 -5.56 8.43 6.31
N ASN A 27 -6.06 9.06 5.24
CA ASN A 27 -7.30 9.82 5.27
C ASN A 27 -8.55 8.96 5.08
N THR A 28 -8.41 7.74 4.55
CA THR A 28 -9.56 6.85 4.27
C THR A 28 -9.54 5.56 5.08
N ALA A 29 -8.38 5.19 5.64
CA ALA A 29 -8.24 3.94 6.38
C ALA A 29 -9.11 3.88 7.64
N SER A 30 -9.55 2.66 7.93
CA SER A 30 -10.27 2.30 9.14
C SER A 30 -9.31 1.88 10.26
N VAL A 31 -9.77 1.96 11.51
CA VAL A 31 -8.99 1.54 12.69
C VAL A 31 -8.44 0.11 12.57
N PRO A 32 -9.22 -0.91 12.12
CA PRO A 32 -8.69 -2.25 11.93
C PRO A 32 -7.55 -2.34 10.91
N LEU A 33 -7.61 -1.55 9.82
CA LEU A 33 -6.57 -1.52 8.80
C LEU A 33 -5.30 -0.84 9.33
N LEU A 34 -5.44 0.32 9.98
CA LEU A 34 -4.32 1.03 10.61
C LEU A 34 -3.63 0.20 11.69
N THR A 35 -4.36 -0.64 12.42
CA THR A 35 -3.79 -1.54 13.44
C THR A 35 -2.85 -2.60 12.84
N ARG A 36 -2.89 -2.84 11.52
CA ARG A 36 -1.99 -3.77 10.83
C ARG A 36 -0.74 -3.10 10.26
N VAL A 37 -0.61 -1.78 10.39
CA VAL A 37 0.57 -1.05 9.94
C VAL A 37 1.68 -1.18 10.98
N ALA A 38 2.90 -1.39 10.51
CA ALA A 38 4.07 -1.46 11.37
C ALA A 38 4.18 -0.24 12.30
N GLY A 39 4.43 -0.48 13.58
CA GLY A 39 4.58 0.58 14.59
C GLY A 39 3.26 1.18 15.13
N LEU A 40 2.09 0.79 14.60
CA LEU A 40 0.80 1.25 15.12
C LEU A 40 0.15 0.22 16.06
N THR A 41 -0.32 0.70 17.21
CA THR A 41 -1.20 -0.06 18.10
C THR A 41 -2.66 0.27 17.82
N ARG A 42 -3.60 -0.58 18.27
CA ARG A 42 -5.04 -0.27 18.19
C ARG A 42 -5.39 1.10 18.76
N MET A 43 -4.73 1.49 19.83
CA MET A 43 -4.95 2.79 20.48
C MET A 43 -4.43 3.95 19.63
N MET A 44 -3.24 3.80 19.03
CA MET A 44 -2.71 4.79 18.10
C MET A 44 -3.60 4.91 16.85
N ALA A 45 -4.06 3.78 16.29
CA ALA A 45 -5.00 3.76 15.17
C ALA A 45 -6.31 4.49 15.49
N GLN A 46 -6.85 4.31 16.70
CA GLN A 46 -8.03 5.05 17.16
C GLN A 46 -7.73 6.55 17.26
N ASN A 47 -6.59 6.92 17.83
CA ASN A 47 -6.20 8.32 17.97
C ASN A 47 -5.97 9.00 16.61
N ILE A 48 -5.47 8.29 15.61
CA ILE A 48 -5.33 8.80 14.23
C ILE A 48 -6.70 9.14 13.65
N VAL A 49 -7.67 8.23 13.77
CA VAL A 49 -9.03 8.45 13.28
C VAL A 49 -9.71 9.59 14.03
N SER A 50 -9.61 9.62 15.36
CA SER A 50 -10.16 10.72 16.17
C SER A 50 -9.53 12.06 15.81
N TRP A 51 -8.21 12.10 15.59
CA TRP A 51 -7.54 13.33 15.15
C TRP A 51 -8.07 13.81 13.80
N ARG A 52 -8.29 12.90 12.84
CA ARG A 52 -8.86 13.23 11.52
C ARG A 52 -10.30 13.74 11.63
N ASP A 53 -11.09 13.14 12.50
CA ASP A 53 -12.49 13.53 12.70
C ASP A 53 -12.60 14.92 13.36
N GLU A 54 -11.63 15.28 14.20
CA GLU A 54 -11.58 16.58 14.91
C GLU A 54 -10.90 17.70 14.10
N ASN A 55 -9.82 17.39 13.37
CA ASN A 55 -8.96 18.38 12.72
C ASN A 55 -9.10 18.41 11.19
N GLY A 56 -9.87 17.46 10.62
CA GLY A 56 -9.97 17.24 9.19
C GLY A 56 -8.87 16.34 8.63
N GLN A 57 -8.75 16.32 7.30
CA GLN A 57 -7.81 15.45 6.60
C GLN A 57 -6.35 15.85 6.86
N PHE A 58 -5.49 14.84 7.01
CA PHE A 58 -4.04 15.01 7.02
C PHE A 58 -3.57 15.53 5.66
N GLN A 59 -2.77 16.59 5.68
CA GLN A 59 -2.15 17.23 4.52
C GLN A 59 -0.68 16.81 4.36
N ASN A 60 -0.03 16.43 5.45
CA ASN A 60 1.35 15.96 5.44
C ASN A 60 1.63 14.97 6.57
N ARG A 61 2.65 14.12 6.38
CA ARG A 61 2.99 13.08 7.36
C ARG A 61 3.41 13.66 8.71
N GLN A 62 4.02 14.85 8.75
CA GLN A 62 4.46 15.49 10.00
C GLN A 62 3.32 15.77 10.97
N GLN A 63 2.08 15.93 10.48
CA GLN A 63 0.90 16.06 11.33
C GLN A 63 0.64 14.81 12.19
N LEU A 64 1.17 13.63 11.84
CA LEU A 64 1.10 12.44 12.68
C LEU A 64 1.77 12.65 14.05
N LEU A 65 2.79 13.51 14.15
CA LEU A 65 3.44 13.85 15.42
C LEU A 65 2.53 14.65 16.36
N LYS A 66 1.42 15.22 15.85
CA LYS A 66 0.39 15.88 16.65
C LYS A 66 -0.63 14.90 17.23
N VAL A 67 -0.63 13.64 16.76
CA VAL A 67 -1.55 12.60 17.23
C VAL A 67 -1.12 12.12 18.62
N SER A 68 -2.08 12.08 19.54
CA SER A 68 -1.82 11.63 20.92
C SER A 68 -1.18 10.24 20.94
N ARG A 69 -0.12 10.08 21.74
CA ARG A 69 0.65 8.84 21.92
C ARG A 69 1.41 8.34 20.68
N LEU A 70 1.43 9.09 19.58
CA LEU A 70 2.26 8.80 18.41
C LEU A 70 3.58 9.57 18.55
N GLY A 71 4.59 8.90 19.12
CA GLY A 71 5.92 9.48 19.31
C GLY A 71 6.83 9.36 18.09
N PRO A 72 8.03 10.00 18.10
CA PRO A 72 8.97 9.99 16.98
C PRO A 72 9.37 8.59 16.50
N LYS A 73 9.55 7.65 17.43
CA LYS A 73 9.87 6.25 17.10
C LYS A 73 8.70 5.54 16.40
N ALA A 74 7.47 5.81 16.82
CA ALA A 74 6.29 5.22 16.19
C ALA A 74 6.11 5.80 14.78
N PHE A 75 6.33 7.10 14.63
CA PHE A 75 6.33 7.81 13.35
C PHE A 75 7.35 7.21 12.37
N GLU A 76 8.61 7.04 12.79
CA GLU A 76 9.65 6.42 11.97
C GLU A 76 9.30 4.99 11.52
N GLN A 77 8.55 4.24 12.32
CA GLN A 77 8.17 2.88 11.95
C GLN A 77 6.97 2.83 10.99
N CYS A 78 6.06 3.80 11.06
CA CYS A 78 4.82 3.77 10.29
C CYS A 78 4.82 4.68 9.06
N ALA A 79 5.61 5.75 9.03
CA ALA A 79 5.47 6.83 8.06
C ALA A 79 5.64 6.37 6.61
N GLY A 80 6.54 5.42 6.34
CA GLY A 80 6.73 4.87 4.97
C GLY A 80 5.57 4.03 4.46
N PHE A 81 4.71 3.53 5.35
CA PHE A 81 3.56 2.69 5.01
C PHE A 81 2.25 3.49 4.93
N LEU A 82 2.24 4.72 5.47
CA LEU A 82 1.08 5.61 5.48
C LEU A 82 1.17 6.59 4.31
N ARG A 83 0.16 6.59 3.45
CA ARG A 83 0.08 7.44 2.27
C ARG A 83 -0.90 8.58 2.50
N ILE A 84 -0.61 9.74 1.93
CA ILE A 84 -1.51 10.90 1.91
C ILE A 84 -1.69 11.29 0.44
N ASN A 85 -2.85 10.95 -0.11
CA ASN A 85 -3.23 11.39 -1.43
C ASN A 85 -3.60 12.88 -1.40
N HIS A 86 -3.13 13.63 -2.39
CA HIS A 86 -3.38 15.07 -2.52
C HIS A 86 -2.90 15.94 -1.33
N GLY A 87 -1.84 15.50 -0.64
CA GLY A 87 -1.20 16.30 0.40
C GLY A 87 -0.31 17.43 -0.14
N ASP A 88 0.31 18.18 0.78
CA ASP A 88 1.23 19.28 0.48
C ASP A 88 2.46 18.80 -0.32
N ASN A 89 2.96 17.62 0.04
CA ASN A 89 4.13 17.00 -0.58
C ASN A 89 3.72 15.79 -1.43
N PRO A 90 3.97 15.80 -2.75
CA PRO A 90 3.71 14.65 -3.63
C PRO A 90 4.39 13.35 -3.18
N LEU A 91 5.51 13.40 -2.46
CA LEU A 91 6.19 12.22 -1.92
C LEU A 91 5.36 11.49 -0.87
N ASP A 92 4.44 12.18 -0.18
CA ASP A 92 3.60 11.55 0.84
C ASP A 92 2.58 10.56 0.22
N ALA A 93 2.33 10.64 -1.09
CA ALA A 93 1.53 9.65 -1.83
C ALA A 93 2.33 8.38 -2.19
N SER A 94 3.66 8.41 -2.03
CA SER A 94 4.58 7.32 -2.37
C SER A 94 4.98 6.50 -1.13
N THR A 95 5.65 5.35 -1.33
CA THR A 95 6.26 4.58 -0.23
C THR A 95 7.64 5.10 0.18
N VAL A 96 8.11 6.22 -0.39
CA VAL A 96 9.38 6.83 0.05
C VAL A 96 9.24 7.27 1.50
N HIS A 97 10.12 6.75 2.36
CA HIS A 97 10.12 7.11 3.77
C HIS A 97 10.58 8.57 3.95
N PRO A 98 9.98 9.37 4.88
CA PRO A 98 10.40 10.76 5.12
C PRO A 98 11.88 10.95 5.42
N GLU A 99 12.54 9.94 6.00
CA GLU A 99 13.99 9.99 6.25
C GLU A 99 14.82 10.07 4.97
N ALA A 100 14.28 9.59 3.84
CA ALA A 100 14.94 9.54 2.55
C ALA A 100 14.56 10.71 1.64
N TYR A 101 13.77 11.68 2.12
CA TYR A 101 13.46 12.91 1.37
C TYR A 101 14.72 13.68 0.95
N PRO A 102 15.79 13.76 1.77
CA PRO A 102 17.05 14.36 1.35
C PRO A 102 17.69 13.69 0.12
N VAL A 103 17.47 12.38 -0.08
CA VAL A 103 17.94 11.68 -1.29
C VAL A 103 17.19 12.18 -2.52
N VAL A 104 15.87 12.33 -2.42
CA VAL A 104 15.04 12.87 -3.50
C VAL A 104 15.41 14.31 -3.81
N GLU A 105 15.64 15.14 -2.79
CA GLU A 105 16.10 16.52 -2.98
C GLU A 105 17.44 16.59 -3.74
N ARG A 106 18.39 15.69 -3.45
CA ARG A 106 19.65 15.57 -4.21
C ARG A 106 19.42 15.17 -5.68
N ILE A 107 18.47 14.27 -5.93
CA ILE A 107 18.08 13.89 -7.30
C ILE A 107 17.51 15.10 -8.05
N LEU A 108 16.58 15.84 -7.44
CA LEU A 108 15.97 17.03 -8.04
C LEU A 108 17.00 18.12 -8.33
N ALA A 109 17.97 18.31 -7.43
CA ALA A 109 19.06 19.26 -7.65
C ALA A 109 19.96 18.87 -8.84
N ALA A 110 20.21 17.57 -9.03
CA ALA A 110 21.02 17.07 -10.13
C ALA A 110 20.30 17.13 -11.48
N THR A 111 18.98 16.88 -11.51
CA THR A 111 18.17 16.94 -12.74
C THR A 111 17.70 18.35 -13.08
N GLN A 112 17.77 19.29 -12.13
CA GLN A 112 17.22 20.64 -12.25
C GLN A 112 15.72 20.66 -12.62
N GLN A 113 14.98 19.65 -12.17
CA GLN A 113 13.55 19.51 -12.43
C GLN A 113 12.73 19.71 -11.16
N ALA A 114 11.48 20.15 -11.33
CA ALA A 114 10.53 20.14 -10.23
C ALA A 114 10.07 18.70 -9.95
N LEU A 115 9.75 18.41 -8.68
CA LEU A 115 9.30 17.08 -8.25
C LEU A 115 8.10 16.57 -9.06
N LYS A 116 7.16 17.47 -9.38
CA LYS A 116 5.96 17.14 -10.17
C LYS A 116 6.27 16.72 -11.61
N ASP A 117 7.37 17.23 -12.18
CA ASP A 117 7.78 16.93 -13.55
C ASP A 117 8.63 15.65 -13.63
N LEU A 118 9.36 15.35 -12.54
CA LEU A 118 10.18 14.16 -12.43
C LEU A 118 9.34 12.92 -12.06
N MET A 119 8.35 13.07 -11.18
CA MET A 119 7.48 11.96 -10.78
C MET A 119 6.67 11.45 -11.98
N GLY A 120 6.76 10.14 -12.27
CA GLY A 120 6.15 9.52 -13.45
C GLY A 120 6.96 9.64 -14.74
N ASN A 121 8.06 10.39 -14.75
CA ASN A 121 8.92 10.57 -15.92
C ASN A 121 9.94 9.42 -16.03
N SER A 122 9.49 8.30 -16.59
CA SER A 122 10.30 7.08 -16.69
C SER A 122 11.58 7.23 -17.52
N SER A 123 11.62 8.14 -18.51
CA SER A 123 12.82 8.30 -19.34
C SER A 123 13.96 8.93 -18.54
N GLU A 124 13.71 10.04 -17.85
CA GLU A 124 14.73 10.73 -17.06
C GLU A 124 15.20 9.87 -15.89
N LEU A 125 14.27 9.24 -15.18
CA LEU A 125 14.57 8.40 -14.01
C LEU A 125 15.41 7.16 -14.35
N ARG A 126 15.29 6.61 -15.57
CA ARG A 126 16.10 5.46 -16.02
C ARG A 126 17.54 5.84 -16.37
N HIS A 127 17.80 7.10 -16.69
CA HIS A 127 19.15 7.58 -16.97
C HIS A 127 19.96 7.86 -15.70
N LEU A 128 19.29 8.00 -14.55
CA LEU A 128 19.93 8.21 -13.26
C LEU A 128 20.66 6.96 -12.79
N LYS A 129 21.90 7.13 -12.32
CA LYS A 129 22.64 6.07 -11.64
C LYS A 129 22.43 6.19 -10.15
N ALA A 130 21.83 5.17 -9.54
CA ALA A 130 21.58 5.14 -8.10
C ALA A 130 22.86 5.35 -7.26
N ALA A 131 24.03 4.91 -7.75
CA ALA A 131 25.31 5.08 -7.09
C ALA A 131 25.65 6.56 -6.79
N ASP A 132 25.24 7.48 -7.67
CA ASP A 132 25.56 8.91 -7.58
C ASP A 132 24.79 9.62 -6.45
N PHE A 133 23.73 8.99 -5.94
CA PHE A 133 22.86 9.54 -4.88
C PHE A 133 22.95 8.74 -3.57
N THR A 134 23.92 7.85 -3.44
CA THR A 134 24.17 7.14 -2.17
C THR A 134 24.79 8.06 -1.12
N ASP A 135 24.71 7.66 0.14
CA ASP A 135 25.46 8.26 1.25
C ASP A 135 25.75 7.21 2.33
N GLU A 136 26.28 7.63 3.48
CA GLU A 136 26.58 6.72 4.61
C GLU A 136 25.34 6.03 5.18
N LYS A 137 24.16 6.62 5.00
CA LYS A 137 22.88 6.13 5.53
C LYS A 137 22.08 5.35 4.49
N PHE A 138 22.13 5.75 3.22
CA PHE A 138 21.34 5.19 2.12
C PHE A 138 22.25 4.58 1.05
N GLY A 139 22.28 3.24 1.01
CA GLY A 139 23.01 2.49 0.00
C GLY A 139 22.30 2.41 -1.36
N VAL A 140 22.99 1.82 -2.34
CA VAL A 140 22.48 1.62 -3.72
C VAL A 140 21.10 0.96 -3.77
N PRO A 141 20.79 -0.10 -2.99
CA PRO A 141 19.47 -0.73 -3.04
C PRO A 141 18.34 0.24 -2.70
N THR A 142 18.50 1.00 -1.61
CA THR A 142 17.50 1.98 -1.15
C THR A 142 17.29 3.08 -2.17
N VAL A 143 18.37 3.64 -2.72
CA VAL A 143 18.28 4.68 -3.76
C VAL A 143 17.61 4.14 -5.02
N THR A 144 17.93 2.91 -5.41
CA THR A 144 17.31 2.25 -6.58
C THR A 144 15.80 2.11 -6.38
N ASP A 145 15.37 1.73 -5.19
CA ASP A 145 13.95 1.60 -4.88
C ASP A 145 13.25 2.96 -4.82
N ILE A 146 13.91 4.01 -4.32
CA ILE A 146 13.41 5.39 -4.40
C ILE A 146 13.21 5.82 -5.85
N ILE A 147 14.18 5.56 -6.74
CA ILE A 147 14.06 5.92 -8.18
C ILE A 147 12.89 5.19 -8.83
N LYS A 148 12.70 3.90 -8.54
CA LYS A 148 11.54 3.13 -9.03
C LYS A 148 10.22 3.66 -8.49
N GLU A 149 10.20 4.08 -7.22
CA GLU A 149 9.02 4.65 -6.59
C GLU A 149 8.68 6.03 -7.19
N LEU A 150 9.68 6.84 -7.55
CA LEU A 150 9.46 8.07 -8.32
C LEU A 150 8.94 7.80 -9.74
N GLU A 151 9.32 6.67 -10.36
CA GLU A 151 8.81 6.27 -11.69
C GLU A 151 7.33 5.92 -11.62
N LYS A 152 6.89 5.26 -10.55
CA LYS A 152 5.49 4.85 -10.32
C LYS A 152 5.10 5.01 -8.85
N PRO A 153 4.73 6.23 -8.41
CA PRO A 153 4.45 6.50 -7.01
C PRO A 153 3.22 5.73 -6.53
N GLY A 154 3.33 5.11 -5.36
CA GLY A 154 2.26 4.38 -4.72
C GLY A 154 1.83 3.14 -5.49
N ARG A 155 2.71 2.57 -6.33
CA ARG A 155 2.40 1.39 -7.16
C ARG A 155 1.76 0.31 -6.31
N ASP A 156 0.56 -0.09 -6.70
CA ASP A 156 -0.12 -1.21 -6.08
C ASP A 156 0.60 -2.52 -6.47
N PRO A 157 1.10 -3.31 -5.51
CA PRO A 157 1.76 -4.58 -5.82
C PRO A 157 0.76 -5.68 -6.21
N ARG A 158 -0.55 -5.45 -6.06
CA ARG A 158 -1.56 -6.43 -6.42
C ARG A 158 -1.60 -6.60 -7.95
N PRO A 159 -1.80 -7.83 -8.45
CA PRO A 159 -2.04 -8.04 -9.86
C PRO A 159 -3.30 -7.27 -10.28
N GLU A 160 -3.33 -6.79 -11.52
CA GLU A 160 -4.55 -6.20 -12.07
C GLU A 160 -5.71 -7.19 -11.91
N PHE A 161 -6.83 -6.68 -11.41
CA PHE A 161 -8.03 -7.47 -11.23
C PHE A 161 -8.52 -7.91 -12.61
N LYS A 162 -8.40 -9.21 -12.90
CA LYS A 162 -9.04 -9.81 -14.07
C LYS A 162 -10.45 -10.15 -13.67
N THR A 163 -11.43 -9.46 -14.25
CA THR A 163 -12.82 -9.91 -14.18
C THR A 163 -12.90 -11.33 -14.72
N ALA A 164 -13.57 -12.21 -13.99
CA ALA A 164 -13.96 -13.50 -14.53
C ALA A 164 -14.72 -13.22 -15.83
N GLN A 165 -14.14 -13.67 -16.95
CA GLN A 165 -14.87 -13.69 -18.20
C GLN A 165 -15.85 -14.85 -18.07
N PHE A 166 -17.14 -14.54 -17.95
CA PHE A 166 -18.16 -15.51 -18.32
C PHE A 166 -17.80 -16.00 -19.73
N ALA A 167 -18.01 -17.30 -20.01
CA ALA A 167 -17.69 -17.84 -21.33
C ALA A 167 -18.31 -16.94 -22.42
N ASP A 168 -17.47 -16.36 -23.27
CA ASP A 168 -17.90 -15.41 -24.31
C ASP A 168 -19.05 -16.01 -25.12
N GLY A 169 -20.18 -15.30 -25.16
CA GLY A 169 -21.34 -15.65 -25.98
C GLY A 169 -22.38 -16.57 -25.35
N VAL A 170 -22.31 -16.88 -24.04
CA VAL A 170 -23.36 -17.63 -23.34
C VAL A 170 -24.15 -16.69 -22.42
N GLU A 171 -25.15 -16.01 -22.98
CA GLU A 171 -26.04 -15.11 -22.23
C GLU A 171 -27.44 -15.70 -22.04
N THR A 172 -27.85 -16.60 -22.94
CA THR A 172 -29.19 -17.19 -22.96
C THR A 172 -29.13 -18.71 -22.86
N MET A 173 -30.26 -19.31 -22.45
CA MET A 173 -30.38 -20.78 -22.39
C MET A 173 -30.13 -21.47 -23.74
N ASN A 174 -30.32 -20.76 -24.86
CA ASN A 174 -30.12 -21.29 -26.21
C ASN A 174 -28.64 -21.42 -26.59
N ASP A 175 -27.75 -20.73 -25.87
CA ASP A 175 -26.32 -20.72 -26.14
C ASP A 175 -25.60 -21.92 -25.48
N LEU A 176 -26.33 -22.71 -24.68
CA LEU A 176 -25.81 -23.86 -23.96
C LEU A 176 -25.78 -25.12 -24.83
N LEU A 177 -24.59 -25.70 -25.01
CA LEU A 177 -24.40 -27.00 -25.64
C LEU A 177 -23.96 -28.07 -24.63
N PRO A 178 -24.44 -29.32 -24.75
CA PRO A 178 -23.97 -30.42 -23.91
C PRO A 178 -22.45 -30.56 -23.98
N GLY A 179 -21.80 -30.61 -22.81
CA GLY A 179 -20.35 -30.75 -22.69
C GLY A 179 -19.57 -29.45 -22.46
N MET A 180 -20.22 -28.28 -22.47
CA MET A 180 -19.58 -27.02 -22.09
C MET A 180 -19.11 -27.04 -20.63
N ILE A 181 -17.90 -26.55 -20.39
CA ILE A 181 -17.36 -26.27 -19.05
C ILE A 181 -17.53 -24.78 -18.80
N LEU A 182 -18.36 -24.42 -17.81
CA LEU A 182 -18.71 -23.05 -17.49
C LEU A 182 -18.37 -22.73 -16.03
N GLU A 183 -18.01 -21.48 -15.76
CA GLU A 183 -17.83 -20.96 -14.41
C GLU A 183 -19.18 -20.41 -13.89
N GLY A 184 -19.60 -20.84 -12.70
CA GLY A 184 -20.88 -20.44 -12.13
C GLY A 184 -20.85 -20.31 -10.61
N ALA A 185 -21.74 -19.49 -10.06
CA ALA A 185 -21.91 -19.30 -8.62
C ALA A 185 -23.09 -20.11 -8.09
N VAL A 186 -22.91 -20.80 -6.97
CA VAL A 186 -23.99 -21.55 -6.30
C VAL A 186 -24.94 -20.55 -5.61
N THR A 187 -26.17 -20.44 -6.11
CA THR A 187 -27.17 -19.51 -5.56
C THR A 187 -27.99 -20.11 -4.42
N ASN A 188 -28.16 -21.44 -4.38
CA ASN A 188 -28.89 -22.13 -3.34
C ASN A 188 -28.39 -23.56 -3.12
N VAL A 189 -28.44 -24.05 -1.89
CA VAL A 189 -28.10 -25.44 -1.54
C VAL A 189 -29.29 -26.08 -0.83
N HIS A 190 -29.79 -27.19 -1.39
CA HIS A 190 -30.93 -27.93 -0.83
C HIS A 190 -30.65 -29.43 -0.76
N GLN A 191 -31.18 -30.07 0.28
CA GLN A 191 -31.04 -31.51 0.47
C GLN A 191 -32.11 -32.27 -0.32
N LEU A 192 -31.72 -32.89 -1.42
CA LEU A 192 -32.58 -33.80 -2.20
C LEU A 192 -32.81 -35.11 -1.43
N ARG A 193 -34.03 -35.32 -0.95
CA ARG A 193 -34.46 -36.61 -0.40
C ARG A 193 -35.00 -37.49 -1.51
N ARG A 194 -34.46 -38.71 -1.63
CA ARG A 194 -34.92 -39.73 -2.59
C ARG A 194 -36.33 -40.18 -2.19
N VAL A 195 -37.32 -39.95 -3.03
CA VAL A 195 -38.64 -40.57 -2.90
C VAL A 195 -38.49 -42.04 -3.31
N ARG A 196 -38.93 -42.96 -2.46
CA ARG A 196 -39.00 -44.40 -2.76
C ARG A 196 -40.26 -44.71 -3.54
#